data_AF-A0A1F6E5U6-F1
#
_entry.id   AF-A0A1F6E5U6-F1
#
_cell.length_a   1.000
_cell.length_b   1.000
_cell.length_c   1.000
_cell.angle_alpha   90.00
_cell.angle_beta   90.00
_cell.angle_gamma   90.00
#
_symmetry.space_group_name_H-M   'P 1'
#
loop_
_entity.id
_entity.type
_entity.pdbx_description
1 polymer ?
#
loop_
_entity_poly.entity_id
_entity_poly.type
_entity_poly.pdbx_seq_one_letter_code
_entity_poly.pdbx_strand_id
1 'polypeptide(L)'
;MTAKGQSIRFDEGDVRQMGRAAGGVRGILVKKGDEVVSAEVIPVANEKNASLLIVMSKGYGKHTKIGEYKIQGRGGSGIKTAEVTPKTGQIIGAKVVTGDLKEEELVVVSKKGQVIRCTIGEIPSLGRATQGVRVMKLREGDSIASMVAL
;
A
#
# COMPACT_ATOMS: atom_id res chain seq x y z
N MET A 1 -6.17 -2.61 -0.74
CA MET A 1 -5.47 -2.76 0.55
C MET A 1 -6.18 -1.92 1.62
N THR A 2 -6.18 -2.36 2.87
CA THR A 2 -6.86 -1.70 3.98
C THR A 2 -5.92 -0.98 4.94
N ALA A 3 -6.45 -0.01 5.69
CA ALA A 3 -5.73 0.78 6.69
C ALA A 3 -5.08 -0.09 7.79
N LYS A 4 -5.75 -1.18 8.19
CA LYS A 4 -5.24 -2.15 9.18
C LYS A 4 -4.33 -3.23 8.58
N GLY A 5 -3.91 -3.08 7.32
CA GLY A 5 -2.86 -3.91 6.73
C GLY A 5 -3.33 -5.25 6.19
N GLN A 6 -4.56 -5.33 5.66
CA GLN A 6 -4.99 -6.45 4.82
C GLN A 6 -4.92 -6.08 3.34
N SER A 7 -4.54 -7.01 2.49
CA SER A 7 -4.63 -6.84 1.03
C SER A 7 -5.21 -8.08 0.37
N ILE A 8 -5.96 -7.85 -0.69
CA ILE A 8 -6.42 -8.90 -1.58
C ILE A 8 -5.91 -8.57 -2.97
N ARG A 9 -5.50 -9.62 -3.68
CA ARG A 9 -5.11 -9.58 -5.08
C ARG A 9 -5.96 -10.64 -5.78
N PHE A 10 -6.69 -10.25 -6.81
CA PHE A 10 -7.58 -11.13 -7.57
C PHE A 10 -7.49 -10.73 -9.05
N ASP A 11 -7.95 -11.61 -9.94
CA ASP A 11 -7.96 -11.35 -11.37
C ASP A 11 -9.07 -10.36 -11.73
N GLU A 12 -8.80 -9.37 -12.59
CA GLU A 12 -9.82 -8.40 -12.99
C GLU A 12 -11.04 -9.08 -13.62
N GLY A 13 -10.85 -10.20 -14.32
CA GLY A 13 -11.91 -11.01 -14.91
C GLY A 13 -12.93 -11.57 -13.91
N ASP A 14 -12.60 -11.61 -12.60
CA ASP A 14 -13.55 -11.95 -11.53
C ASP A 14 -14.60 -10.84 -11.29
N VAL A 15 -14.46 -9.71 -11.97
CA VAL A 15 -15.39 -8.58 -11.97
C VAL A 15 -16.03 -8.47 -13.35
N ARG A 16 -17.30 -8.85 -13.45
CA ARG A 16 -18.07 -8.62 -14.68
C ARG A 16 -18.19 -7.12 -14.99
N GLN A 17 -18.16 -6.79 -16.28
CA GLN A 17 -18.48 -5.45 -16.75
C GLN A 17 -19.92 -5.08 -16.37
N MET A 18 -20.12 -3.84 -15.89
CA MET A 18 -21.43 -3.34 -15.47
C MET A 18 -21.61 -1.88 -15.91
N GLY A 19 -22.85 -1.46 -16.08
CA GLY A 19 -23.18 -0.08 -16.41
C GLY A 19 -22.96 0.89 -15.24
N ARG A 20 -22.88 2.19 -15.55
CA ARG A 20 -22.57 3.27 -14.59
C ARG A 20 -23.50 3.31 -13.37
N ALA A 21 -24.76 2.88 -13.50
CA ALA A 21 -25.75 2.89 -12.43
C ALA A 21 -25.63 1.70 -11.44
N ALA A 22 -24.73 0.74 -11.69
CA ALA A 22 -24.57 -0.43 -10.83
C ALA A 22 -23.91 -0.08 -9.49
N GLY A 23 -24.32 -0.75 -8.41
CA GLY A 23 -23.71 -0.62 -7.08
C GLY A 23 -22.34 -1.30 -6.91
N GLY A 24 -21.82 -1.91 -7.98
CA GLY A 24 -20.54 -2.62 -7.98
C GLY A 24 -20.59 -3.99 -7.29
N VAL A 25 -19.41 -4.56 -7.07
CA VAL A 25 -19.22 -5.84 -6.39
C VAL A 25 -18.10 -5.72 -5.35
N ARG A 26 -18.13 -6.55 -4.30
CA ARG A 26 -17.19 -6.47 -3.18
C ARG A 26 -15.77 -6.89 -3.58
N GLY A 27 -14.80 -5.99 -3.60
CA GLY A 27 -13.39 -6.34 -3.84
C GLY A 27 -12.74 -7.16 -2.69
N ILE A 28 -12.85 -6.66 -1.46
CA ILE A 28 -12.28 -7.24 -0.24
C ILE A 28 -13.33 -7.22 0.89
N LEU A 29 -13.29 -8.21 1.78
CA LEU A 29 -14.04 -8.15 3.04
C LEU A 29 -13.33 -7.22 4.02
N VAL A 30 -13.93 -6.06 4.25
CA VAL A 30 -13.44 -5.08 5.23
C VAL A 30 -14.09 -5.35 6.60
N LYS A 31 -13.26 -5.56 7.62
CA LYS A 31 -13.73 -5.78 9.00
C LYS A 31 -14.16 -4.46 9.65
N LYS A 32 -14.92 -4.53 10.74
CA LYS A 32 -15.41 -3.35 11.49
C LYS A 32 -14.25 -2.40 11.86
N GLY A 33 -14.44 -1.12 11.54
CA GLY A 33 -13.48 -0.05 11.82
C GLY A 33 -12.18 -0.14 11.01
N ASP A 34 -12.17 -0.89 9.92
CA ASP A 34 -11.14 -0.86 8.88
C ASP A 34 -11.72 -0.21 7.62
N GLU A 35 -10.86 0.21 6.70
CA GLU A 35 -11.27 0.86 5.45
C GLU A 35 -10.26 0.57 4.35
N VAL A 36 -10.68 0.68 3.09
CA VAL A 36 -9.77 0.55 1.94
C VAL A 36 -9.06 1.88 1.73
N VAL A 37 -7.73 1.85 1.71
CA VAL A 37 -6.88 3.06 1.56
C VAL A 37 -6.16 3.12 0.21
N SER A 38 -6.13 2.01 -0.54
CA SER A 38 -5.48 1.95 -1.85
C SER A 38 -6.02 0.79 -2.66
N ALA A 39 -6.14 1.02 -3.97
CA ALA A 39 -6.42 0.01 -4.99
C ALA A 39 -5.45 0.27 -6.14
N GLU A 40 -4.71 -0.76 -6.55
CA GLU A 40 -3.67 -0.66 -7.58
C GLU A 40 -3.84 -1.78 -8.58
N VAL A 41 -3.57 -1.46 -9.85
CA VAL A 41 -3.47 -2.45 -10.93
C VAL A 41 -2.02 -2.89 -11.01
N ILE A 42 -1.79 -4.19 -11.13
CA ILE A 42 -0.47 -4.77 -11.35
C ILE A 42 -0.37 -5.10 -12.84
N PRO A 43 0.44 -4.38 -13.64
CA PRO A 43 0.61 -4.69 -15.05
C PRO A 43 1.22 -6.09 -15.22
N VAL A 44 0.54 -6.97 -15.97
CA VAL A 44 0.99 -8.35 -16.19
C VAL A 44 2.40 -8.40 -16.78
N ALA A 45 2.72 -7.48 -17.70
CA ALA A 45 4.05 -7.38 -18.33
C ALA A 45 5.18 -7.14 -17.31
N ASN A 46 4.88 -6.46 -16.19
CA ASN A 46 5.89 -6.05 -15.20
C ASN A 46 5.75 -6.80 -13.87
N GLU A 47 4.87 -7.79 -13.75
CA GLU A 47 4.54 -8.43 -12.47
C GLU A 47 5.78 -8.96 -11.73
N LYS A 48 6.73 -9.57 -12.46
CA LYS A 48 7.94 -10.17 -11.86
C LYS A 48 8.85 -9.15 -11.19
N ASN A 49 8.83 -7.90 -11.66
CA ASN A 49 9.66 -6.81 -11.15
C ASN A 49 8.85 -5.86 -10.24
N ALA A 50 7.54 -6.05 -10.16
CA ALA A 50 6.67 -5.19 -9.39
C ALA A 50 6.87 -5.36 -7.87
N SER A 51 6.85 -4.24 -7.15
CA SER A 51 6.77 -4.21 -5.69
C SER A 51 5.58 -3.38 -5.23
N LEU A 52 5.05 -3.69 -4.05
CA LEU A 52 4.08 -2.86 -3.36
C LEU A 52 4.81 -2.01 -2.33
N LEU A 53 4.93 -0.70 -2.60
CA LEU A 53 5.37 0.29 -1.63
C LEU A 53 4.20 0.65 -0.71
N ILE A 54 4.43 0.68 0.60
CA ILE A 54 3.45 1.13 1.58
C ILE A 54 4.05 2.22 2.48
N VAL A 55 3.21 3.17 2.89
CA VAL A 55 3.55 4.17 3.91
C VAL A 55 2.49 4.17 5.00
N MET A 56 2.92 4.34 6.25
CA MET A 56 2.09 4.34 7.45
C MET A 56 2.10 5.71 8.11
N SER A 57 1.02 6.00 8.83
CA SER A 57 0.73 7.32 9.40
C SER A 57 1.79 7.87 10.34
N LYS A 58 2.64 7.04 10.96
CA LYS A 58 3.76 7.50 11.81
C LYS A 58 5.11 7.53 11.09
N GLY A 59 5.11 7.61 9.76
CA GLY A 59 6.32 7.77 8.94
C GLY A 59 7.11 6.48 8.75
N TYR A 60 6.46 5.32 8.94
CA TYR A 60 7.04 4.02 8.62
C TYR A 60 6.66 3.60 7.20
N GLY A 61 7.53 2.84 6.55
CA GLY A 61 7.29 2.34 5.20
C GLY A 61 8.21 1.18 4.85
N LYS A 62 7.86 0.49 3.78
CA LYS A 62 8.63 -0.58 3.15
C LYS A 62 8.09 -0.82 1.76
N HIS A 63 8.88 -1.47 0.92
CA HIS A 63 8.31 -2.14 -0.24
C HIS A 63 8.43 -3.66 -0.11
N THR A 64 7.53 -4.38 -0.74
CA THR A 64 7.50 -5.85 -0.73
C THR A 64 7.21 -6.35 -2.13
N LYS A 65 7.96 -7.35 -2.60
CA LYS A 65 7.75 -7.92 -3.94
C LYS A 65 6.32 -8.42 -4.12
N ILE A 66 5.73 -8.15 -5.28
CA ILE A 66 4.35 -8.58 -5.59
C ILE A 66 4.19 -10.10 -5.56
N GLY A 67 5.27 -10.86 -5.83
CA GLY A 67 5.27 -12.31 -5.70
C GLY A 67 4.93 -12.84 -4.30
N GLU A 68 5.08 -12.04 -3.24
CA GLU A 68 4.62 -12.44 -1.90
C GLU A 68 3.10 -12.33 -1.73
N TYR A 69 2.41 -11.61 -2.62
CA TYR A 69 0.97 -11.41 -2.62
C TYR A 69 0.31 -12.38 -3.59
N LYS A 70 -0.01 -13.58 -3.08
CA LYS A 70 -0.73 -14.60 -3.85
C LYS A 70 -2.09 -14.08 -4.35
N ILE A 71 -2.44 -14.50 -5.55
CA ILE A 71 -3.78 -14.32 -6.12
C ILE A 71 -4.77 -15.14 -5.27
N GLN A 72 -5.92 -14.55 -4.97
CA GLN A 72 -7.01 -15.08 -4.17
C GLN A 72 -8.33 -14.72 -4.86
N GLY A 73 -9.42 -15.40 -4.50
CA GLY A 73 -10.75 -15.03 -4.98
C GLY A 73 -11.23 -13.68 -4.41
N ARG A 74 -11.85 -12.87 -5.26
CA ARG A 74 -12.44 -11.57 -4.87
C ARG A 74 -13.43 -11.73 -3.70
N GLY A 75 -13.47 -10.74 -2.82
CA GLY A 75 -14.40 -10.68 -1.68
C GLY A 75 -13.93 -11.43 -0.43
N GLY A 76 -12.78 -12.10 -0.49
CA GLY A 76 -12.13 -12.71 0.67
C GLY A 76 -11.57 -11.69 1.67
N SER A 77 -11.08 -12.18 2.81
CA SER A 77 -10.47 -11.33 3.86
C SER A 77 -9.11 -10.74 3.49
N GLY A 78 -8.47 -11.28 2.45
CA GLY A 78 -7.11 -10.93 2.08
C GLY A 78 -6.05 -11.54 3.02
N ILE A 79 -4.82 -11.10 2.84
CA ILE A 79 -3.62 -11.50 3.58
C ILE A 79 -2.95 -10.29 4.23
N LYS A 80 -2.23 -10.55 5.33
CA LYS A 80 -1.51 -9.52 6.07
C LYS A 80 -0.41 -8.88 5.21
N THR A 81 -0.39 -7.56 5.19
CA THR A 81 0.51 -6.71 4.38
C THR A 81 1.54 -5.96 5.22
N ALA A 82 1.20 -5.70 6.48
CA ALA A 82 2.08 -5.07 7.45
C ALA A 82 1.65 -5.44 8.88
N GLU A 83 2.59 -5.31 9.81
CA GLU A 83 2.29 -5.28 11.25
C GLU A 83 1.92 -3.86 11.68
N VAL A 84 0.62 -3.57 11.74
CA VAL A 84 0.10 -2.27 12.19
C VAL A 84 0.08 -2.22 13.72
N THR A 85 0.84 -1.30 14.29
CA THR A 85 1.00 -1.13 15.74
C THR A 85 0.80 0.33 16.13
N PRO A 86 0.66 0.65 17.43
CA PRO A 86 0.68 2.04 17.88
C PRO A 86 1.96 2.79 17.50
N LYS A 87 3.09 2.10 17.25
CA LYS A 87 4.36 2.70 16.83
C LYS A 87 4.35 3.11 15.35
N THR A 88 3.79 2.26 14.48
CA THR A 88 3.78 2.48 13.03
C THR A 88 2.56 3.28 12.56
N GLY A 89 1.45 3.15 13.29
CA GLY A 89 0.16 3.66 12.87
C GLY A 89 -0.43 2.88 11.70
N GLN A 90 -1.66 3.25 11.30
CA GLN A 90 -2.34 2.64 10.16
C GLN A 90 -1.64 2.97 8.84
N ILE A 91 -1.81 2.11 7.84
CA ILE A 91 -1.35 2.35 6.48
C ILE A 91 -2.18 3.49 5.88
N ILE A 92 -1.52 4.51 5.32
CA ILE A 92 -2.19 5.67 4.70
C ILE A 92 -2.27 5.56 3.18
N GLY A 93 -1.44 4.69 2.58
CA GLY A 93 -1.39 4.52 1.15
C GLY A 93 -0.47 3.37 0.75
N ALA A 94 -0.67 2.92 -0.48
CA ALA A 94 0.27 2.05 -1.18
C ALA A 94 0.31 2.41 -2.65
N LYS A 95 1.41 2.01 -3.27
CA LYS A 95 1.63 2.14 -4.71
C LYS A 95 2.28 0.87 -5.25
N VAL A 96 1.81 0.38 -6.39
CA VAL A 96 2.55 -0.61 -7.17
C VAL A 96 3.61 0.13 -7.98
N VAL A 97 4.88 -0.24 -7.75
CA VAL A 97 6.06 0.30 -8.42
C VAL A 97 6.61 -0.77 -9.35
N THR A 98 6.97 -0.41 -10.58
CA THR A 98 7.33 -1.40 -11.63
C THR A 98 8.60 -1.06 -12.41
N GLY A 99 9.14 0.15 -12.25
CA GLY A 99 10.36 0.61 -12.88
C GLY A 99 11.61 0.30 -12.05
N ASP A 100 12.71 0.95 -12.40
CA ASP A 100 13.92 0.92 -11.57
C ASP A 100 13.66 1.70 -10.30
N LEU A 101 13.64 1.00 -9.16
CA LEU A 101 13.42 1.61 -7.85
C LEU A 101 14.47 2.67 -7.51
N LYS A 102 15.61 2.71 -8.20
CA LYS A 102 16.64 3.75 -8.05
C LYS A 102 16.29 5.06 -8.75
N GLU A 103 15.37 5.03 -9.69
CA GLU A 103 14.93 6.21 -10.45
C GLU A 103 13.56 6.71 -9.99
N GLU A 104 12.72 5.82 -9.42
CA GLU A 104 11.45 6.20 -8.82
C GLU A 104 11.64 6.87 -7.45
N GLU A 105 10.82 7.88 -7.18
CA GLU A 105 10.89 8.65 -5.94
C GLU A 105 9.58 8.59 -5.16
N LEU A 106 9.71 8.64 -3.84
CA LEU A 106 8.61 8.81 -2.92
C LEU A 106 8.63 10.22 -2.35
N VAL A 107 7.52 10.94 -2.50
CA VAL A 107 7.25 12.17 -1.77
C VAL A 107 6.19 11.90 -0.70
N VAL A 108 6.52 12.23 0.55
CA VAL A 108 5.62 12.09 1.71
C VAL A 108 5.38 13.45 2.33
N VAL A 109 4.11 13.78 2.57
CA VAL A 109 3.69 15.05 3.17
C VAL A 109 3.01 14.77 4.50
N SER A 110 3.41 15.48 5.55
CA SER A 110 2.77 15.41 6.86
C SER A 110 1.62 16.41 7.00
N LYS A 111 0.73 16.17 7.97
CA LYS A 111 -0.39 17.07 8.28
C LYS A 111 0.07 18.44 8.75
N LYS A 112 1.25 18.53 9.37
CA LYS A 112 1.86 19.80 9.80
C LYS A 112 2.86 20.37 8.78
N GLY A 113 2.77 19.97 7.51
CA GLY A 113 3.50 20.59 6.41
C GLY A 113 4.97 20.19 6.27
N GLN A 114 5.42 19.12 6.93
CA GLN A 114 6.74 18.57 6.65
C GLN A 114 6.69 17.75 5.36
N VAL A 115 7.72 17.89 4.52
CA VAL A 115 7.83 17.15 3.26
C VAL A 115 9.18 16.43 3.24
N ILE A 116 9.16 15.14 2.89
CA ILE A 116 10.37 14.39 2.54
C ILE A 116 10.22 13.85 1.14
N ARG A 117 11.31 13.91 0.39
CA ARG A 117 11.51 13.22 -0.90
C ARG A 117 12.69 12.28 -0.73
N CYS A 118 12.51 11.02 -1.11
CA CYS A 118 13.57 10.02 -1.10
C CYS A 118 13.41 9.08 -2.29
N THR A 119 14.50 8.45 -2.72
CA THR A 119 14.42 7.43 -3.77
C THR A 119 13.80 6.16 -3.18
N ILE A 120 12.96 5.47 -3.93
CA ILE A 120 12.26 4.27 -3.43
C ILE A 120 13.27 3.15 -3.11
N GLY A 121 14.37 3.05 -3.85
CA GLY A 121 15.46 2.10 -3.64
C GLY A 121 16.22 2.28 -2.33
N GLU A 122 16.10 3.43 -1.66
CA GLU A 122 16.63 3.64 -0.30
C GLU A 122 15.73 3.01 0.78
N ILE A 123 14.45 2.77 0.44
CA ILE A 123 13.50 2.12 1.33
C ILE A 123 13.74 0.59 1.23
N PRO A 124 13.94 -0.12 2.34
CA PRO A 124 14.21 -1.55 2.32
C PRO A 124 13.07 -2.40 1.74
N SER A 125 13.47 -3.39 0.94
CA SER A 125 12.63 -4.52 0.55
C SER A 125 12.46 -5.46 1.74
N LEU A 126 11.25 -5.56 2.28
CA LEU A 126 10.95 -6.39 3.44
C LEU A 126 9.72 -7.26 3.17
N GLY A 127 9.64 -8.39 3.86
CA GLY A 127 8.50 -9.29 3.75
C GLY A 127 7.18 -8.67 4.20
N ARG A 128 6.07 -9.29 3.83
CA ARG A 128 4.72 -8.77 4.11
C ARG A 128 4.46 -8.50 5.60
N ALA A 129 4.57 -9.52 6.47
CA ALA A 129 4.18 -9.41 7.88
C ALA A 129 5.23 -8.70 8.76
N THR A 130 5.75 -7.55 8.32
CA THR A 130 6.75 -6.74 9.05
C THR A 130 6.23 -5.33 9.31
N GLN A 131 6.85 -4.61 10.23
CA GLN A 131 6.52 -3.21 10.56
C GLN A 131 7.05 -2.20 9.53
N GLY A 132 8.03 -2.59 8.71
CA GLY A 132 8.81 -1.66 7.90
C GLY A 132 9.84 -0.87 8.70
N VAL A 133 10.46 0.11 8.05
CA VAL A 133 11.45 1.01 8.66
C VAL A 133 10.95 2.44 8.68
N ARG A 134 11.65 3.33 9.38
CA ARG A 134 11.31 4.75 9.40
C ARG A 134 11.77 5.41 8.10
N VAL A 135 10.80 5.87 7.30
CA VAL A 135 11.02 6.66 6.09
C VAL A 135 11.07 8.15 6.43
N MET A 136 10.21 8.59 7.37
CA MET A 136 10.12 9.98 7.80
C MET A 136 10.11 10.07 9.32
N LYS A 137 11.05 10.84 9.89
CA LYS A 137 11.00 11.22 11.31
C LYS A 137 10.02 12.38 11.47
N LEU A 138 8.85 12.08 12.03
CA LEU A 138 7.82 13.08 12.30
C LEU A 138 8.13 13.91 13.54
N ARG A 139 7.61 15.14 13.55
CA ARG A 139 7.57 16.01 14.73
C ARG A 139 6.52 15.48 15.70
N GLU A 140 6.61 15.89 16.95
CA GLU A 140 5.65 15.50 17.96
C GLU A 140 4.21 15.90 17.60
N GLY A 141 3.29 14.95 17.78
CA GLY A 141 1.88 15.10 17.41
C GLY A 141 1.62 15.29 15.90
N ASP A 142 2.58 15.01 15.03
CA ASP A 142 2.41 15.03 13.57
C ASP A 142 2.10 13.61 13.02
N SER A 143 1.58 13.54 11.80
CA SER A 143 1.28 12.30 11.09
C SER A 143 1.35 12.50 9.59
N ILE A 144 1.57 11.43 8.83
CA ILE A 144 1.51 11.49 7.37
C ILE A 144 0.08 11.85 6.93
N ALA A 145 -0.02 12.80 5.99
CA ALA A 145 -1.26 13.20 5.33
C ALA A 145 -1.42 12.49 3.98
N SER A 146 -0.35 12.43 3.19
CA SER A 146 -0.38 11.84 1.85
C SER A 146 1.00 11.32 1.41
N MET A 147 0.98 10.48 0.38
CA MET A 147 2.15 10.02 -0.33
C MET A 147 1.89 10.08 -1.84
N VAL A 148 2.95 10.30 -2.62
CA VAL A 148 2.94 10.10 -4.07
C VAL A 148 4.25 9.44 -4.47
N ALA A 149 4.19 8.45 -5.36
CA ALA A 149 5.35 7.92 -6.05
C ALA A 149 5.42 8.56 -7.44
N LEU A 150 6.60 9.02 -7.82
CA LEU A 150 6.89 9.71 -9.08
C LEU A 150 7.68 8.80 -10.01
#